data_AF-A0A1I2DKA7-F1
#
_entry.id   AF-A0A1I2DKA7-F1
#
_cell.length_a   1.000
_cell.length_b   1.000
_cell.length_c   1.000
_cell.angle_alpha   90.00
_cell.angle_beta   90.00
_cell.angle_gamma   90.00
#
_symmetry.space_group_name_H-M   'P 1'
#
loop_
_entity.id
_entity.type
_entity.pdbx_description
1 polymer ?
#
loop_
_entity_poly.entity_id
_entity_poly.type
_entity_poly.pdbx_seq_one_letter_code
_entity_poly.pdbx_strand_id
1 'polypeptide(L)'
;MMKNNGEKIRCPKCEWEPDGGKYWSCHCGCVWNTFDTYGQCPQCSFVHRQTQCPECAEWSPHADWYVDLPRIKITFEETSNIGN
;
A
#
# COMPACT_ATOMS: atom_id res chain seq x y z
N MET A 1 12.65 15.95 -1.28
CA MET A 1 11.82 15.04 -0.46
C MET A 1 10.41 15.57 -0.51
N MET A 2 9.54 14.98 -1.33
CA MET A 2 8.15 15.42 -1.45
C MET A 2 7.39 14.83 -0.25
N LYS A 3 6.92 15.70 0.65
CA LYS A 3 6.02 15.30 1.73
C LYS A 3 4.66 15.01 1.09
N ASN A 4 4.15 13.79 1.24
CA ASN A 4 2.79 13.45 0.84
C ASN A 4 1.81 14.21 1.75
N ASN A 5 1.32 15.34 1.25
CA ASN A 5 0.57 16.34 1.99
C ASN A 5 -0.94 16.02 2.01
N GLY A 6 -1.35 14.89 2.60
CA GLY A 6 -2.77 14.62 2.89
C GLY A 6 -3.32 13.22 2.56
N GLU A 7 -2.49 12.19 2.37
CA GLU A 7 -2.99 10.83 2.21
C GLU A 7 -3.43 10.26 3.57
N LYS A 8 -4.72 9.94 3.73
CA LYS A 8 -5.22 9.26 4.93
C LYS A 8 -4.93 7.76 4.85
N ILE A 9 -4.13 7.28 5.80
CA ILE A 9 -3.71 5.88 5.89
C ILE A 9 -4.24 5.28 7.19
N ARG A 10 -4.94 4.15 7.11
CA ARG A 10 -5.40 3.42 8.30
C ARG A 10 -5.53 1.93 8.03
N CYS A 11 -5.44 1.13 9.09
CA CYS A 11 -5.71 -0.29 9.01
C CYS A 11 -7.15 -0.53 8.50
N PRO A 12 -7.36 -1.34 7.44
CA PRO A 12 -8.70 -1.65 6.94
C PRO A 12 -9.57 -2.47 7.90
N LYS A 13 -8.98 -2.99 8.99
CA LYS A 13 -9.61 -3.89 9.95
C LYS A 13 -9.95 -3.22 11.27
N CYS A 14 -9.02 -2.45 11.85
CA CYS A 14 -9.19 -1.81 13.16
C CYS A 14 -9.03 -0.29 13.14
N GLU A 15 -8.82 0.32 11.96
CA GLU A 15 -8.65 1.76 11.79
C GLU A 15 -7.40 2.39 12.43
N TRP A 16 -6.46 1.59 12.95
CA TRP A 16 -5.16 2.10 13.43
C TRP A 16 -4.47 2.97 12.37
N GLU A 17 -3.98 4.13 12.78
CA GLU A 17 -3.25 5.08 11.92
C GLU A 17 -1.73 4.94 12.14
N PRO A 18 -0.92 4.85 11.06
CA PRO A 18 0.53 4.80 11.20
C PRO A 18 1.10 6.06 11.84
N ASP A 19 1.96 5.87 12.85
CA ASP A 19 2.64 6.94 13.59
C ASP A 19 4.02 7.31 13.02
N GLY A 20 4.41 6.69 11.90
CA GLY A 20 5.73 6.83 11.28
C GLY A 20 6.80 5.86 11.79
N GLY A 21 6.44 4.95 12.70
CA GLY A 21 7.33 3.91 13.22
C GLY A 21 7.75 2.86 12.19
N LYS A 22 8.94 2.29 12.38
CA LYS A 22 9.49 1.22 11.52
C LYS A 22 9.08 -0.17 12.02
N TYR A 23 7.86 -0.58 11.72
CA TYR A 23 7.30 -1.85 12.22
C TYR A 23 7.51 -3.06 11.31
N TRP A 24 7.87 -2.86 10.04
CA TRP A 24 7.87 -3.94 9.04
C TRP A 24 9.28 -4.33 8.61
N SER A 25 9.47 -5.63 8.37
CA SER A 25 10.73 -6.22 7.95
C SER A 25 10.64 -6.92 6.60
N CYS A 26 11.68 -6.82 5.79
CA CYS A 26 11.78 -7.42 4.46
C CYS A 26 12.60 -8.70 4.56
N HIS A 27 12.46 -9.59 3.58
CA HIS A 27 13.29 -10.78 3.45
C HIS A 27 14.79 -10.44 3.29
N CYS A 28 15.13 -9.22 2.87
CA CYS A 28 16.52 -8.75 2.78
C CYS A 28 17.10 -8.22 4.11
N GLY A 29 16.30 -8.19 5.18
CA GLY A 29 16.71 -7.68 6.50
C GLY A 29 16.43 -6.19 6.74
N CYS A 30 15.93 -5.46 5.74
CA CYS A 30 15.50 -4.07 5.92
C CYS A 30 14.34 -3.98 6.91
N VAL A 31 14.41 -3.06 7.88
CA VAL A 31 13.29 -2.68 8.75
C VAL A 31 12.92 -1.23 8.47
N TRP A 32 11.67 -0.97 8.07
CA TRP A 32 11.22 0.36 7.63
C TRP A 32 9.73 0.59 7.90
N ASN A 33 9.29 1.83 7.69
CA ASN A 33 7.88 2.16 7.62
C ASN A 33 7.40 1.89 6.18
N THR A 34 6.53 0.90 6.01
CA THR A 34 6.05 0.46 4.69
C THR A 34 5.36 1.59 3.90
N PHE A 35 4.78 2.57 4.59
CA PHE A 35 4.06 3.69 3.97
C PHE A 35 4.98 4.78 3.40
N ASP A 36 6.27 4.82 3.80
CA ASP A 36 7.24 5.78 3.24
C ASP A 36 7.51 5.53 1.74
N THR A 37 7.23 4.32 1.26
CA THR A 37 7.62 3.81 -0.06
C THR A 37 6.51 3.01 -0.74
N TYR A 38 5.27 3.16 -0.31
CA TYR A 38 4.12 2.42 -0.85
C TYR A 38 4.33 0.90 -0.91
N GLY A 39 4.97 0.34 0.13
CA GLY A 39 5.25 -1.08 0.25
C GLY A 39 6.53 -1.56 -0.44
N GLN A 40 7.26 -0.68 -1.12
CA GLN A 40 8.53 -1.04 -1.76
C GLN A 40 9.68 -1.01 -0.75
N CYS A 41 10.41 -2.11 -0.60
CA CYS A 41 11.60 -2.12 0.26
C CYS A 41 12.66 -1.12 -0.29
N PRO A 42 13.15 -0.17 0.53
CA PRO A 42 14.13 0.82 0.07
C PRO A 42 15.52 0.24 -0.20
N GLN A 43 15.79 -1.01 0.19
CA GLN A 43 17.09 -1.65 -0.02
C GLN A 43 17.11 -2.60 -1.22
N CYS A 44 16.13 -3.50 -1.34
CA CYS A 44 16.11 -4.51 -2.41
C CYS A 44 15.06 -4.26 -3.49
N SER A 45 14.28 -3.18 -3.37
CA SER A 45 13.21 -2.80 -4.31
C SER A 45 12.06 -3.80 -4.44
N PHE A 46 12.01 -4.85 -3.62
CA PHE A 46 10.89 -5.79 -3.57
C PHE A 46 9.60 -5.09 -3.11
N VAL A 47 8.47 -5.37 -3.76
CA VAL A 47 7.18 -4.73 -3.47
C VAL A 47 6.31 -5.65 -2.62
N HIS A 48 6.09 -5.27 -1.36
CA HIS A 48 5.18 -5.95 -0.45
C HIS A 48 3.72 -5.58 -0.78
N ARG A 49 2.95 -6.54 -1.30
CA ARG A 49 1.52 -6.35 -1.63
C ARG A 49 0.60 -6.51 -0.42
N GLN A 50 1.11 -6.99 0.70
CA GLN A 50 0.39 -7.22 1.95
C GLN A 50 1.10 -6.47 3.08
N THR A 51 0.34 -5.99 4.05
CA THR A 51 0.86 -5.28 5.22
C THR A 51 0.12 -5.75 6.46
N GLN A 52 0.87 -6.14 7.48
CA GLN A 52 0.33 -6.53 8.78
C GLN A 52 0.09 -5.30 9.65
N CYS A 53 -1.01 -5.26 10.39
CA CYS A 53 -1.24 -4.22 11.37
C CYS A 53 -0.44 -4.45 12.66
N PRO A 54 0.32 -3.47 13.17
CA PRO A 54 1.01 -3.58 14.47
C PRO A 54 0.05 -3.67 15.66
N GLU A 55 -1.18 -3.13 15.55
CA GLU A 55 -2.15 -3.13 16.65
C GLU A 55 -3.01 -4.40 16.68
N CYS A 56 -3.65 -4.77 15.56
CA CYS A 56 -4.56 -5.92 15.52
C CYS A 56 -3.94 -7.21 14.95
N ALA A 57 -2.69 -7.17 14.48
CA ALA A 57 -1.95 -8.30 13.87
C ALA A 57 -2.55 -8.89 12.57
N GLU A 58 -3.70 -8.40 12.10
CA GLU A 58 -4.32 -8.82 10.86
C GLU A 58 -3.55 -8.33 9.62
N TRP A 59 -3.59 -9.14 8.56
CA TRP A 59 -3.01 -8.80 7.27
C TRP A 59 -4.07 -8.18 6.36
N SER A 60 -3.66 -7.21 5.55
CA SER A 60 -4.52 -6.64 4.50
C SER A 60 -3.69 -6.24 3.28
N PRO A 61 -4.29 -6.21 2.07
CA PRO A 61 -3.64 -5.67 0.89
C PRO A 61 -3.11 -4.27 1.17
N HIS A 62 -1.85 -4.00 0.81
CA HIS A 62 -1.22 -2.71 1.13
C HIS A 62 -2.02 -1.54 0.54
N ALA A 63 -2.60 -1.71 -0.66
CA ALA A 63 -3.44 -0.71 -1.31
C ALA A 63 -4.73 -0.37 -0.53
N ASP A 64 -5.28 -1.29 0.26
CA ASP A 64 -6.51 -1.04 1.03
C ASP A 64 -6.27 -0.12 2.23
N TRP A 65 -5.02 0.10 2.64
CA TRP A 65 -4.67 0.99 3.75
C TRP A 65 -4.87 2.48 3.41
N TYR A 66 -4.94 2.83 2.13
CA TYR A 66 -5.09 4.20 1.66
C TYR A 66 -6.57 4.53 1.45
N VAL A 67 -7.12 5.41 2.29
CA VAL A 67 -8.57 5.68 2.35
C VAL A 67 -9.01 6.66 1.28
N ASP A 68 -8.16 7.64 0.96
CA ASP A 68 -8.54 8.78 0.13
C ASP A 68 -8.08 8.64 -1.33
N LEU A 69 -7.50 7.49 -1.70
CA LEU A 69 -7.14 7.23 -3.09
C LEU A 69 -8.39 6.84 -3.89
N PRO A 70 -8.74 7.55 -4.98
CA PRO A 70 -9.83 7.14 -5.83
C PRO A 70 -9.50 5.75 -6.40
N ARG A 71 -10.39 4.79 -6.17
CA ARG A 71 -10.30 3.47 -6.81
C ARG A 71 -10.51 3.64 -8.31
N ILE A 72 -9.42 3.76 -9.07
CA ILE A 72 -9.47 3.77 -10.53
C ILE A 72 -9.96 2.39 -10.98
N LYS A 73 -11.21 2.32 -11.42
CA LYS A 73 -11.75 1.15 -12.12
C LYS A 73 -11.32 1.26 -13.57
N ILE A 74 -10.29 0.50 -13.96
CA ILE A 74 -9.95 0.37 -15.38
C ILE A 74 -11.02 -0.55 -15.99
N THR A 75 -11.99 0.03 -16.68
CA THR A 75 -12.92 -0.70 -17.54
C THR A 75 -12.27 -0.85 -18.91
N PHE A 76 -11.91 -2.07 -19.28
CA PHE A 76 -11.53 -2.38 -20.65
C PHE A 76 -12.82 -2.54 -21.46
N GLU A 77 -13.23 -1.49 -22.18
CA GLU A 77 -14.25 -1.64 -23.21
C GLU A 77 -13.61 -2.35 -24.41
N GLU A 78 -14.09 -3.56 -24.70
CA GLU A 78 -13.63 -4.39 -25.82
C GLU A 78 -13.78 -3.64 -27.15
N THR A 79 -12.66 -3.26 -27.78
CA THR A 79 -12.66 -2.83 -29.18
C THR A 79 -12.81 -4.05 -30.08
N SER A 80 -14.01 -4.63 -30.15
CA SER A 80 -14.37 -5.67 -31.12
C SER A 80 -15.34 -5.10 -32.15
N ASN A 81 -14.87 -4.22 -33.06
CA ASN A 81 -15.50 -4.04 -34.37
C ASN A 81 -14.65 -3.26 -35.40
N ILE A 82 -13.50 -3.79 -35.80
CA ILE A 82 -12.93 -3.47 -37.12
C ILE A 82 -12.69 -4.80 -37.83
N GLY A 83 -13.60 -5.17 -38.73
CA GLY A 83 -13.37 -6.25 -39.69
C GLY A 83 -14.57 -7.16 -39.92
N ASN A 84 -15.56 -6.69 -40.69
CA ASN A 84 -16.13 -7.49 -41.78
C ASN A 84 -16.54 -6.55 -42.91
#